data_AF-A0A1H3CLD3-F1
#
_entry.id   AF-A0A1H3CLD3-F1
#
_cell.length_a   1.000
_cell.length_b   1.000
_cell.length_c   1.000
_cell.angle_alpha   90.00
_cell.angle_beta   90.00
_cell.angle_gamma   90.00
#
_symmetry.space_group_name_H-M   'P 1'
#
loop_
_entity.id
_entity.type
_entity.pdbx_description
1 polymer ?
#
loop_
_entity_poly.entity_id
_entity_poly.type
_entity_poly.pdbx_seq_one_letter_code
_entity_poly.pdbx_strand_id
1 'polypeptide(L)'
;MRIRGVLAALTALLAVTAAATPATAQPDAAAAPSGVNDWSCQPSAEHPTPVVLVHGLGGAATTNWAYLGPVLAGQGYCAFALTYGLPPGVPPLTGGFAPMEESAPELAGFVDRVLAATGAEKVDLVGHSEGTVMPQYYLKFLGGAENVQRYVAITPLYDGTTLQNTSELLDRLAEELPVVGQVPDELCGSCRQLFKDSEFMAKLNADGAAVPGIEYTTIMTKYDQLVTPYTSGHLDAPNATNIVLQDVCPQDFSEHVAVAFNPHVGRMVLNALDPAGAQPVRC
;
A
#
# COMPACT_ATOMS: atom_id res chain seq x y z
N MET A 1 50.35 26.93 59.65
CA MET A 1 48.88 26.82 59.67
C MET A 1 48.30 27.31 58.34
N ARG A 2 47.80 26.41 57.47
CA ARG A 2 46.95 26.72 56.31
C ARG A 2 46.29 25.42 55.85
N ILE A 3 44.98 25.32 56.01
CA ILE A 3 44.17 24.17 55.57
C ILE A 3 43.91 24.31 54.07
N ARG A 4 43.97 23.19 53.32
CA ARG A 4 43.34 23.06 52.01
C ARG A 4 42.54 21.76 51.99
N GLY A 5 41.21 21.89 51.98
CA GLY A 5 40.30 20.75 51.96
C GLY A 5 40.25 20.08 50.59
N VAL A 6 39.89 18.79 50.59
CA VAL A 6 39.56 18.05 49.37
C VAL A 6 38.18 18.48 48.89
N LEU A 7 38.07 18.94 47.64
CA LEU A 7 36.79 19.24 47.02
C LEU A 7 36.27 17.98 46.30
N ALA A 8 35.27 17.32 46.88
CA ALA A 8 34.61 16.19 46.26
C ALA A 8 33.59 16.68 45.21
N ALA A 9 33.80 16.33 43.93
CA ALA A 9 32.85 16.63 42.87
C ALA A 9 31.76 15.55 42.80
N LEU A 10 30.53 15.90 43.18
CA LEU A 10 29.35 15.06 42.89
C LEU A 10 28.90 15.30 41.45
N THR A 11 29.05 14.31 40.59
CA THR A 11 28.37 14.24 39.29
C THR A 11 26.98 13.63 39.47
N ALA A 12 25.94 14.45 39.36
CA ALA A 12 24.56 13.98 39.36
C ALA A 12 24.18 13.43 37.97
N LEU A 13 23.87 12.12 37.88
CA LEU A 13 23.25 11.55 36.68
C LEU A 13 21.77 11.97 36.64
N LEU A 14 21.43 12.84 35.69
CA LEU A 14 20.04 13.06 35.28
C LEU A 14 19.60 11.92 34.36
N ALA A 15 18.80 11.00 34.90
CA ALA A 15 18.14 9.98 34.09
C ALA A 15 17.04 10.64 33.25
N VAL A 16 17.28 10.80 31.95
CA VAL A 16 16.28 11.28 31.00
C VAL A 16 15.30 10.15 30.72
N THR A 17 14.20 10.11 31.47
CA THR A 17 13.06 9.25 31.15
C THR A 17 12.38 9.79 29.88
N ALA A 18 12.65 9.17 28.74
CA ALA A 18 11.91 9.43 27.52
C ALA A 18 10.44 9.01 27.74
N ALA A 19 9.56 9.99 27.94
CA ALA A 19 8.13 9.73 27.99
C ALA A 19 7.65 9.36 26.58
N ALA A 20 7.35 8.08 26.36
CA ALA A 20 6.71 7.65 25.14
C ALA A 20 5.34 8.36 25.04
N THR A 21 5.21 9.27 24.08
CA THR A 21 3.91 9.79 23.67
C THR A 21 3.07 8.60 23.22
N PRO A 22 1.86 8.37 23.79
CA PRO A 22 1.00 7.32 23.27
C PRO A 22 0.73 7.63 21.80
N ALA A 23 0.91 6.64 20.92
CA ALA A 23 0.46 6.76 19.55
C ALA A 23 -1.03 7.10 19.61
N THR A 24 -1.40 8.26 19.06
CA THR A 24 -2.81 8.64 18.95
C THR A 24 -3.47 7.57 18.08
N ALA A 25 -4.35 6.77 18.68
CA ALA A 25 -5.08 5.74 17.95
C ALA A 25 -5.77 6.41 16.76
N GLN A 26 -5.22 6.14 15.57
CA GLN A 26 -5.72 6.70 14.33
C GLN A 26 -7.16 6.20 14.22
N PRO A 27 -8.17 7.09 14.20
CA PRO A 27 -9.54 6.63 14.06
C PRO A 27 -9.64 5.83 12.77
N ASP A 28 -10.36 4.70 12.80
CA ASP A 28 -10.72 3.93 11.60
C ASP A 28 -11.75 4.76 10.81
N ALA A 29 -11.24 5.83 10.19
CA ALA A 29 -11.99 7.08 10.03
C ALA A 29 -13.03 7.01 8.91
N ALA A 30 -12.80 6.14 7.93
CA ALA A 30 -13.83 5.63 7.03
C ALA A 30 -14.11 4.17 7.37
N ALA A 31 -15.40 3.80 7.36
CA ALA A 31 -15.81 2.42 7.57
C ALA A 31 -15.24 1.51 6.46
N ALA A 32 -14.80 0.31 6.81
CA ALA A 32 -14.37 -0.65 5.80
C ALA A 32 -15.58 -1.25 5.04
N PRO A 33 -15.36 -1.82 3.85
CA PRO A 33 -16.35 -2.66 3.16
C PRO A 33 -16.83 -3.83 4.04
N SER A 34 -17.99 -4.39 3.73
CA SER A 34 -18.57 -5.51 4.50
C SER A 34 -17.61 -6.70 4.56
N GLY A 35 -17.28 -7.15 5.78
CA GLY A 35 -16.34 -8.25 6.05
C GLY A 35 -14.86 -7.84 6.12
N VAL A 36 -14.52 -6.58 5.88
CA VAL A 36 -13.16 -6.02 6.01
C VAL A 36 -13.03 -5.32 7.37
N ASN A 37 -11.82 -5.32 7.95
CA ASN A 37 -11.54 -4.78 9.30
C ASN A 37 -12.35 -5.45 10.43
N ASP A 38 -12.69 -6.74 10.28
CA ASP A 38 -13.07 -7.55 11.44
C ASP A 38 -11.84 -7.86 12.30
N TRP A 39 -11.57 -6.98 13.27
CA TRP A 39 -10.48 -7.13 14.25
C TRP A 39 -10.66 -8.32 15.22
N SER A 40 -11.71 -9.14 15.07
CA SER A 40 -11.87 -10.43 15.74
C SER A 40 -11.62 -11.64 14.84
N CYS A 41 -11.35 -11.42 13.54
CA CYS A 41 -11.06 -12.48 12.58
C CYS A 41 -9.75 -13.21 12.91
N GLN A 42 -9.80 -14.54 12.91
CA GLN A 42 -8.64 -15.42 13.13
C GLN A 42 -8.30 -16.13 11.81
N PRO A 43 -7.07 -15.98 11.27
CA PRO A 43 -6.66 -16.66 10.05
C PRO A 43 -6.83 -18.18 10.15
N SER A 44 -7.28 -18.81 9.07
CA SER A 44 -7.61 -20.23 9.05
C SER A 44 -6.43 -21.09 8.64
N ALA A 45 -6.54 -22.42 8.75
CA ALA A 45 -5.51 -23.33 8.22
C ALA A 45 -5.45 -23.34 6.68
N GLU A 46 -6.48 -22.80 6.00
CA GLU A 46 -6.57 -22.66 4.55
C GLU A 46 -6.04 -21.29 4.10
N HIS A 47 -6.30 -20.24 4.89
CA HIS A 47 -5.83 -18.87 4.67
C HIS A 47 -5.15 -18.34 5.96
N PRO A 48 -3.91 -18.78 6.25
CA PRO A 48 -3.20 -18.46 7.50
C PRO A 48 -2.57 -17.06 7.52
N THR A 49 -2.43 -16.45 6.35
CA THR A 49 -1.86 -15.11 6.18
C THR A 49 -2.99 -14.10 6.02
N PRO A 50 -3.19 -13.13 6.94
CA PRO A 50 -4.18 -12.06 6.76
C PRO A 50 -3.74 -11.08 5.65
N VAL A 51 -4.72 -10.44 5.01
CA VAL A 51 -4.52 -9.59 3.83
C VAL A 51 -4.66 -8.13 4.19
N VAL A 52 -3.69 -7.29 3.80
CA VAL A 52 -3.73 -5.83 3.98
C VAL A 52 -3.89 -5.12 2.62
N LEU A 53 -4.96 -4.34 2.50
CA LEU A 53 -5.42 -3.70 1.28
C LEU A 53 -5.03 -2.21 1.24
N VAL A 54 -4.18 -1.82 0.30
CA VAL A 54 -3.56 -0.49 0.19
C VAL A 54 -4.07 0.25 -1.04
N HIS A 55 -4.98 1.21 -0.83
CA HIS A 55 -5.68 1.93 -1.91
C HIS A 55 -4.74 2.80 -2.77
N GLY A 56 -5.21 3.22 -3.94
CA GLY A 56 -4.50 4.21 -4.78
C GLY A 56 -4.69 5.67 -4.35
N LEU A 57 -4.02 6.57 -5.07
CA LEU A 57 -4.16 8.03 -4.94
C LEU A 57 -5.64 8.42 -5.06
N GLY A 58 -6.15 9.18 -4.09
CA GLY A 58 -7.55 9.60 -4.03
C GLY A 58 -8.52 8.51 -3.56
N GLY A 59 -8.07 7.26 -3.43
CA GLY A 59 -8.84 6.16 -2.87
C GLY A 59 -8.96 6.22 -1.34
N ALA A 60 -9.72 5.29 -0.78
CA ALA A 60 -9.84 5.06 0.66
C ALA A 60 -10.22 3.59 0.92
N ALA A 61 -10.15 3.16 2.19
CA ALA A 61 -10.61 1.84 2.62
C ALA A 61 -12.03 1.51 2.13
N THR A 62 -12.97 2.46 2.24
CA THR A 62 -14.34 2.38 1.71
C THR A 62 -14.40 2.11 0.22
N THR A 63 -13.68 2.93 -0.57
CA THR A 63 -14.00 3.17 -1.98
C THR A 63 -13.21 2.25 -2.90
N ASN A 64 -11.89 2.13 -2.71
CA ASN A 64 -11.03 1.31 -3.55
C ASN A 64 -11.33 -0.19 -3.39
N TRP A 65 -11.88 -0.60 -2.24
CA TRP A 65 -12.03 -2.00 -1.86
C TRP A 65 -13.49 -2.47 -1.76
N ALA A 66 -14.44 -1.66 -2.22
CA ALA A 66 -15.88 -1.98 -2.23
C ALA A 66 -16.21 -3.29 -2.99
N TYR A 67 -15.37 -3.70 -3.95
CA TYR A 67 -15.47 -5.00 -4.63
C TYR A 67 -14.57 -6.07 -3.99
N LEU A 68 -13.25 -5.86 -4.01
CA LEU A 68 -12.29 -6.91 -3.66
C LEU A 68 -12.32 -7.29 -2.17
N GLY A 69 -12.60 -6.34 -1.28
CA GLY A 69 -12.69 -6.59 0.17
C GLY A 69 -13.78 -7.61 0.52
N PRO A 70 -15.06 -7.38 0.13
CA PRO A 70 -16.13 -8.36 0.32
C PRO A 70 -15.91 -9.68 -0.43
N VAL A 71 -15.16 -9.68 -1.55
CA VAL A 71 -14.75 -10.93 -2.23
C VAL A 71 -13.77 -11.73 -1.38
N LEU A 72 -12.73 -11.11 -0.83
CA LEU A 72 -11.75 -11.78 0.04
C LEU A 72 -12.40 -12.32 1.31
N ALA A 73 -13.21 -11.50 2.00
CA ALA A 73 -13.98 -11.93 3.16
C ALA A 73 -14.96 -13.06 2.82
N GLY A 74 -15.61 -13.00 1.64
CA GLY A 74 -16.47 -14.04 1.08
C GLY A 74 -15.74 -15.30 0.59
N GLN A 75 -14.41 -15.32 0.60
CA GLN A 75 -13.59 -16.52 0.44
C GLN A 75 -12.92 -16.95 1.77
N GLY A 76 -13.18 -16.26 2.88
CA GLY A 76 -12.68 -16.64 4.21
C GLY A 76 -11.32 -16.05 4.60
N TYR A 77 -10.79 -15.08 3.84
CA TYR A 77 -9.60 -14.33 4.24
C TYR A 77 -9.93 -13.30 5.32
N CYS A 78 -9.09 -13.19 6.35
CA CYS A 78 -9.11 -12.02 7.24
C CYS A 78 -8.51 -10.81 6.50
N ALA A 79 -9.37 -10.01 5.88
CA ALA A 79 -8.99 -8.84 5.09
C ALA A 79 -9.09 -7.54 5.91
N PHE A 80 -8.06 -6.71 5.80
CA PHE A 80 -7.94 -5.42 6.48
C PHE A 80 -7.59 -4.31 5.48
N ALA A 81 -8.14 -3.12 5.66
CA ALA A 81 -7.87 -1.96 4.81
C ALA A 81 -7.70 -0.70 5.65
N LEU A 82 -6.66 0.08 5.34
CA LEU A 82 -6.41 1.40 5.90
C LEU A 82 -6.83 2.51 4.93
N THR A 83 -7.07 3.72 5.44
CA THR A 83 -6.95 4.94 4.64
C THR A 83 -5.75 5.73 5.17
N TYR A 84 -4.80 6.06 4.31
CA TYR A 84 -3.53 6.71 4.67
C TYR A 84 -3.33 8.02 3.91
N GLY A 85 -2.35 8.83 4.31
CA GLY A 85 -1.92 10.02 3.58
C GLY A 85 -2.98 11.11 3.44
N LEU A 86 -3.84 11.27 4.46
CA LEU A 86 -4.93 12.25 4.49
C LEU A 86 -4.37 13.67 4.71
N PRO A 87 -4.65 14.65 3.84
CA PRO A 87 -4.31 16.05 4.12
C PRO A 87 -5.15 16.61 5.28
N PRO A 88 -4.60 17.53 6.11
CA PRO A 88 -5.33 18.12 7.23
C PRO A 88 -6.66 18.76 6.82
N GLY A 89 -7.75 18.30 7.43
CA GLY A 89 -9.11 18.80 7.19
C GLY A 89 -9.89 18.12 6.06
N VAL A 90 -9.28 17.18 5.33
CA VAL A 90 -9.96 16.37 4.30
C VAL A 90 -10.73 15.21 4.97
N PRO A 91 -11.99 14.93 4.58
CA PRO A 91 -12.72 13.77 5.08
C PRO A 91 -12.05 12.44 4.67
N PRO A 92 -12.07 11.40 5.53
CA PRO A 92 -11.36 10.14 5.35
C PRO A 92 -11.91 9.22 4.23
N LEU A 93 -12.80 9.74 3.39
CA LEU A 93 -13.36 9.08 2.21
C LEU A 93 -12.39 9.11 1.01
N THR A 94 -11.22 9.71 1.19
CA THR A 94 -10.13 9.84 0.22
C THR A 94 -8.79 9.98 0.97
N GLY A 95 -7.67 9.70 0.30
CA GLY A 95 -6.33 9.62 0.89
C GLY A 95 -5.24 9.46 -0.17
N GLY A 96 -4.02 9.08 0.25
CA GLY A 96 -2.87 8.88 -0.64
C GLY A 96 -2.28 10.18 -1.19
N PHE A 97 -2.53 11.33 -0.54
CA PHE A 97 -2.09 12.65 -1.00
C PHE A 97 -0.83 13.17 -0.30
N ALA A 98 -0.62 12.82 0.97
CA ALA A 98 0.62 13.16 1.69
C ALA A 98 1.84 12.47 1.04
N PRO A 99 3.08 12.96 1.24
CA PRO A 99 4.29 12.28 0.76
C PRO A 99 4.32 10.81 1.18
N MET A 100 4.77 9.92 0.29
CA MET A 100 4.73 8.48 0.53
C MET A 100 5.67 8.04 1.66
N GLU A 101 6.74 8.78 1.94
CA GLU A 101 7.60 8.57 3.13
C GLU A 101 6.97 9.01 4.45
N GLU A 102 5.97 9.91 4.41
CA GLU A 102 5.16 10.30 5.57
C GLU A 102 3.98 9.34 5.76
N SER A 103 3.50 8.73 4.67
CA SER A 103 2.39 7.75 4.65
C SER A 103 2.82 6.33 5.03
N ALA A 104 4.03 5.90 4.66
CA ALA A 104 4.53 4.55 4.93
C ALA A 104 4.62 4.17 6.43
N PRO A 105 4.89 5.09 7.38
CA PRO A 105 4.72 4.84 8.81
C PRO A 105 3.28 4.50 9.24
N GLU A 106 2.25 5.03 8.56
CA GLU A 106 0.85 4.66 8.83
C GLU A 106 0.60 3.19 8.46
N LEU A 107 1.11 2.75 7.30
CA LEU A 107 1.07 1.36 6.90
C LEU A 107 1.84 0.46 7.86
N ALA A 108 3.02 0.88 8.33
CA ALA A 108 3.81 0.12 9.30
C ALA A 108 3.00 -0.17 10.58
N GLY A 109 2.45 0.87 11.19
CA GLY A 109 1.61 0.74 12.39
C GLY A 109 0.30 -0.03 12.14
N PHE A 110 -0.24 0.00 10.92
CA PHE A 110 -1.41 -0.79 10.54
C PHE A 110 -1.07 -2.28 10.40
N VAL A 111 0.05 -2.63 9.76
CA VAL A 111 0.53 -4.02 9.67
C VAL A 111 0.83 -4.57 11.06
N ASP A 112 1.53 -3.82 11.91
CA ASP A 112 1.78 -4.21 13.31
C ASP A 112 0.47 -4.48 14.08
N ARG A 113 -0.56 -3.64 13.88
CA ARG A 113 -1.90 -3.84 14.47
C ARG A 113 -2.61 -5.09 13.94
N VAL A 114 -2.47 -5.41 12.65
CA VAL A 114 -3.05 -6.61 12.03
C VAL A 114 -2.36 -7.88 12.54
N LEU A 115 -1.02 -7.90 12.60
CA LEU A 115 -0.24 -9.02 13.16
C LEU A 115 -0.61 -9.24 14.63
N ALA A 116 -0.67 -8.17 15.44
CA ALA A 116 -1.01 -8.25 16.86
C ALA A 116 -2.46 -8.70 17.13
N ALA A 117 -3.41 -8.36 16.25
CA ALA A 117 -4.81 -8.77 16.38
C ALA A 117 -5.06 -10.22 15.93
N THR A 118 -4.39 -10.66 14.86
CA THR A 118 -4.59 -11.98 14.23
C THR A 118 -3.70 -13.07 14.81
N GLY A 119 -2.54 -12.72 15.36
CA GLY A 119 -1.50 -13.66 15.80
C GLY A 119 -0.68 -14.28 14.67
N ALA A 120 -0.79 -13.77 13.43
CA ALA A 120 0.00 -14.23 12.30
C ALA A 120 1.46 -13.73 12.37
N GLU A 121 2.38 -14.46 11.72
CA GLU A 121 3.80 -14.07 11.62
C GLU A 121 4.07 -13.05 10.50
N LYS A 122 3.22 -13.01 9.46
CA LYS A 122 3.33 -12.14 8.28
C LYS A 122 1.93 -11.75 7.78
N VAL A 123 1.87 -10.71 6.94
CA VAL A 123 0.69 -10.34 6.13
C VAL A 123 0.97 -10.55 4.64
N ASP A 124 -0.09 -10.65 3.83
CA ASP A 124 -0.03 -10.50 2.37
C ASP A 124 -0.56 -9.10 2.00
N LEU A 125 0.19 -8.36 1.19
CA LEU A 125 -0.23 -7.04 0.71
C LEU A 125 -1.00 -7.15 -0.61
N VAL A 126 -2.09 -6.39 -0.75
CA VAL A 126 -2.70 -6.10 -2.06
C VAL A 126 -2.73 -4.58 -2.25
N GLY A 127 -1.91 -4.09 -3.18
CA GLY A 127 -1.82 -2.68 -3.55
C GLY A 127 -2.55 -2.36 -4.85
N HIS A 128 -3.06 -1.14 -4.99
CA HIS A 128 -3.62 -0.61 -6.23
C HIS A 128 -3.00 0.75 -6.56
N SER A 129 -2.59 0.99 -7.80
CA SER A 129 -2.07 2.30 -8.25
C SER A 129 -0.89 2.79 -7.37
N GLU A 130 -0.93 4.01 -6.85
CA GLU A 130 0.02 4.56 -5.86
C GLU A 130 0.20 3.67 -4.61
N GLY A 131 -0.84 2.94 -4.21
CA GLY A 131 -0.80 1.90 -3.16
C GLY A 131 0.02 0.66 -3.54
N THR A 132 0.56 0.57 -4.76
CA THR A 132 1.64 -0.37 -5.12
C THR A 132 3.04 0.19 -4.81
N VAL A 133 3.19 1.51 -4.76
CA VAL A 133 4.47 2.22 -4.63
C VAL A 133 4.75 2.62 -3.18
N MET A 134 3.79 3.19 -2.46
CA MET A 134 3.98 3.60 -1.06
C MET A 134 4.48 2.45 -0.16
N PRO A 135 3.93 1.21 -0.22
CA PRO A 135 4.44 0.10 0.59
C PRO A 135 5.89 -0.28 0.28
N GLN A 136 6.40 0.00 -0.91
CA GLN A 136 7.82 -0.26 -1.22
C GLN A 136 8.75 0.56 -0.31
N TYR A 137 8.31 1.74 0.15
CA TYR A 137 9.04 2.53 1.15
C TYR A 137 9.04 1.85 2.53
N TYR A 138 7.90 1.31 2.95
CA TYR A 138 7.78 0.51 4.18
C TYR A 138 8.68 -0.73 4.15
N LEU A 139 8.63 -1.49 3.05
CA LEU A 139 9.41 -2.70 2.85
C LEU A 139 10.93 -2.43 2.83
N LYS A 140 11.37 -1.36 2.16
CA LYS A 140 12.80 -1.04 1.96
C LYS A 140 13.44 -0.27 3.12
N PHE A 141 12.70 0.63 3.77
CA PHE A 141 13.30 1.60 4.70
C PHE A 141 12.73 1.56 6.13
N LEU A 142 11.58 0.92 6.35
CA LEU A 142 10.93 0.81 7.67
C LEU A 142 10.92 -0.62 8.24
N GLY A 143 11.69 -1.54 7.64
CA GLY A 143 11.83 -2.93 8.09
C GLY A 143 10.77 -3.90 7.58
N GLY A 144 9.76 -3.43 6.84
CA GLY A 144 8.56 -4.21 6.50
C GLY A 144 8.79 -5.53 5.74
N ALA A 145 9.97 -5.73 5.15
CA ALA A 145 10.36 -6.96 4.47
C ALA A 145 10.22 -8.23 5.33
N GLU A 146 10.45 -8.15 6.64
CA GLU A 146 10.31 -9.31 7.53
C GLU A 146 8.83 -9.66 7.81
N ASN A 147 7.94 -8.68 7.72
CA ASN A 147 6.51 -8.80 8.07
C ASN A 147 5.58 -9.16 6.90
N VAL A 148 6.09 -9.25 5.66
CA VAL A 148 5.28 -9.53 4.46
C VAL A 148 5.65 -10.87 3.82
N GLN A 149 4.67 -11.66 3.38
CA GLN A 149 4.87 -12.91 2.63
C GLN A 149 4.70 -12.68 1.12
N ARG A 150 3.55 -12.15 0.68
CA ARG A 150 3.28 -11.79 -0.71
C ARG A 150 2.97 -10.32 -0.89
N TYR A 151 3.16 -9.86 -2.12
CA TYR A 151 2.69 -8.56 -2.57
C TYR A 151 2.04 -8.69 -3.94
N VAL A 152 0.71 -8.59 -3.97
CA VAL A 152 -0.09 -8.52 -5.19
C VAL A 152 -0.32 -7.05 -5.54
N ALA A 153 0.12 -6.63 -6.72
CA ALA A 153 0.09 -5.24 -7.15
C ALA A 153 -0.79 -5.09 -8.40
N ILE A 154 -1.90 -4.38 -8.25
CA ILE A 154 -2.87 -4.06 -9.31
C ILE A 154 -2.47 -2.70 -9.91
N THR A 155 -2.32 -2.67 -11.24
CA THR A 155 -1.82 -1.51 -12.01
C THR A 155 -0.59 -0.82 -11.37
N PRO A 156 0.51 -1.57 -11.12
CA PRO A 156 1.70 -1.00 -10.50
C PRO A 156 2.45 -0.05 -11.41
N LEU A 157 3.20 0.87 -10.80
CA LEU A 157 4.11 1.80 -11.47
C LEU A 157 5.48 1.84 -10.77
N TYR A 158 6.13 0.69 -10.67
CA TYR A 158 7.43 0.55 -10.02
C TYR A 158 8.55 1.36 -10.70
N ASP A 159 8.44 1.64 -12.00
CA ASP A 159 9.34 2.54 -12.75
C ASP A 159 8.77 3.98 -12.91
N GLY A 160 7.65 4.28 -12.22
CA GLY A 160 6.92 5.56 -12.28
C GLY A 160 6.19 5.80 -13.59
N THR A 161 5.37 6.84 -13.66
CA THR A 161 4.66 7.23 -14.88
C THR A 161 5.40 8.30 -15.69
N THR A 162 5.20 8.29 -17.00
CA THR A 162 5.74 9.26 -17.96
C THR A 162 4.71 10.29 -18.45
N LEU A 163 3.61 10.51 -17.71
CA LEU A 163 2.74 11.67 -17.92
C LEU A 163 3.55 12.97 -17.75
N GLN A 164 3.11 14.08 -18.36
CA GLN A 164 3.95 15.28 -18.49
C GLN A 164 4.04 16.13 -17.22
N ASN A 165 3.02 16.09 -16.35
CA ASN A 165 2.91 16.91 -15.14
C ASN A 165 1.76 16.41 -14.25
N THR A 166 1.69 16.94 -13.02
CA THR A 166 0.66 16.59 -12.04
C THR A 166 -0.76 16.97 -12.48
N SER A 167 -0.95 18.04 -13.25
CA SER A 167 -2.28 18.38 -13.78
C SER A 167 -2.78 17.31 -14.76
N GLU A 168 -1.94 16.81 -15.68
CA GLU A 168 -2.32 15.70 -16.57
C GLU A 168 -2.67 14.42 -15.79
N LEU A 169 -1.97 14.12 -14.68
CA LEU A 169 -2.30 13.00 -13.81
C LEU A 169 -3.65 13.21 -13.09
N LEU A 170 -3.85 14.39 -12.49
CA LEU A 170 -5.04 14.74 -11.71
C LEU A 170 -6.29 14.87 -12.58
N ASP A 171 -6.19 15.47 -13.77
CA ASP A 171 -7.29 15.62 -14.73
C ASP A 171 -7.79 14.24 -15.18
N ARG A 172 -6.89 13.36 -15.64
CA ARG A 172 -7.23 11.99 -16.06
C ARG A 172 -7.80 11.16 -14.91
N LEU A 173 -7.25 11.28 -13.69
CA LEU A 173 -7.77 10.58 -12.52
C LEU A 173 -9.12 11.15 -12.04
N ALA A 174 -9.42 12.43 -12.32
CA ALA A 174 -10.70 13.05 -12.02
C ALA A 174 -11.83 12.66 -12.99
N GLU A 175 -11.52 12.13 -14.18
CA GLU A 175 -12.52 11.53 -15.08
C GLU A 175 -13.18 10.30 -14.44
N GLU A 176 -12.40 9.46 -13.74
CA GLU A 176 -12.87 8.25 -13.06
C GLU A 176 -13.21 8.47 -11.57
N LEU A 177 -12.45 9.32 -10.86
CA LEU A 177 -12.64 9.67 -9.45
C LEU A 177 -12.81 11.19 -9.25
N PRO A 178 -14.01 11.77 -9.48
CA PRO A 178 -14.26 13.23 -9.44
C PRO A 178 -13.99 13.96 -8.10
N VAL A 179 -13.66 13.22 -7.03
CA VAL A 179 -13.18 13.78 -5.75
C VAL A 179 -11.73 14.27 -5.86
N VAL A 180 -10.92 13.66 -6.72
CA VAL A 180 -9.48 13.96 -6.87
C VAL A 180 -9.28 15.33 -7.51
N GLY A 181 -10.07 15.67 -8.53
CA GLY A 181 -10.07 17.00 -9.17
C GLY A 181 -10.54 18.16 -8.26
N GLN A 182 -10.85 17.90 -6.99
CA GLN A 182 -11.18 18.91 -5.98
C GLN A 182 -10.01 19.19 -5.01
N VAL A 183 -8.91 18.42 -5.10
CA VAL A 183 -7.72 18.58 -4.26
C VAL A 183 -6.69 19.45 -4.99
N PRO A 184 -6.23 20.58 -4.40
CA PRO A 184 -5.17 21.41 -4.97
C PRO A 184 -3.85 20.64 -5.14
N ASP A 185 -3.10 20.95 -6.21
CA ASP A 185 -1.79 20.38 -6.53
C ASP A 185 -0.71 20.66 -5.45
N GLU A 186 -0.92 21.70 -4.65
CA GLU A 186 -0.11 22.03 -3.47
C GLU A 186 -0.39 21.11 -2.26
N LEU A 187 -1.52 20.41 -2.23
CA LEU A 187 -1.87 19.44 -1.18
C LEU A 187 -1.58 17.99 -1.58
N CYS A 188 -1.23 17.72 -2.85
CA CYS A 188 -0.79 16.41 -3.30
C CYS A 188 0.75 16.30 -3.31
N GLY A 189 1.33 15.97 -2.16
CA GLY A 189 2.75 15.64 -2.01
C GLY A 189 3.15 14.37 -2.78
N SER A 190 2.31 13.33 -2.74
CA SER A 190 2.53 12.08 -3.46
C SER A 190 2.50 12.22 -4.99
N CYS A 191 1.68 13.12 -5.54
CA CYS A 191 1.50 13.24 -6.99
C CYS A 191 2.83 13.41 -7.73
N ARG A 192 3.69 14.31 -7.26
CA ARG A 192 5.02 14.56 -7.88
C ARG A 192 5.99 13.39 -7.71
N GLN A 193 5.75 12.50 -6.75
CA GLN A 193 6.59 11.34 -6.49
C GLN A 193 6.29 10.16 -7.43
N LEU A 194 5.09 10.09 -8.02
CA LEU A 194 4.67 9.01 -8.93
C LEU A 194 5.31 9.09 -10.33
N PHE A 195 5.97 10.18 -10.67
CA PHE A 195 6.64 10.35 -11.95
C PHE A 195 7.99 9.62 -11.98
N LYS A 196 8.32 9.02 -13.13
CA LYS A 196 9.54 8.23 -13.36
C LYS A 196 10.83 8.94 -12.92
N ASP A 197 10.96 10.23 -13.24
CA ASP A 197 12.15 11.02 -12.97
C ASP A 197 12.14 11.70 -11.58
N SER A 198 11.26 11.27 -10.67
CA SER A 198 11.20 11.83 -9.31
C SER A 198 12.34 11.33 -8.41
N GLU A 199 12.81 12.18 -7.49
CA GLU A 199 13.81 11.77 -6.48
C GLU A 199 13.32 10.60 -5.62
N PHE A 200 12.01 10.45 -5.46
CA PHE A 200 11.39 9.37 -4.70
C PHE A 200 11.47 8.02 -5.43
N MET A 201 11.15 7.97 -6.74
CA MET A 201 11.32 6.75 -7.55
C MET A 201 12.79 6.39 -7.67
N ALA A 202 13.67 7.37 -7.90
CA ALA A 202 15.12 7.16 -7.91
C ALA A 202 15.65 6.57 -6.59
N LYS A 203 15.11 7.01 -5.44
CA LYS A 203 15.42 6.46 -4.12
C LYS A 203 14.89 5.04 -3.92
N LEU A 204 13.67 4.73 -4.32
CA LEU A 204 13.10 3.37 -4.22
C LEU A 204 13.87 2.36 -5.08
N ASN A 205 14.26 2.77 -6.29
CA ASN A 205 14.83 1.90 -7.32
C ASN A 205 16.37 1.83 -7.32
N ALA A 206 17.04 2.48 -6.37
CA ALA A 206 18.50 2.48 -6.26
C ALA A 206 19.12 1.07 -6.26
N ASP A 207 18.44 0.11 -5.61
CA ASP A 207 18.80 -1.32 -5.57
C ASP A 207 17.83 -2.20 -6.37
N GLY A 208 17.09 -1.61 -7.32
CA GLY A 208 15.96 -2.24 -8.03
C GLY A 208 14.68 -2.32 -7.19
N ALA A 209 13.51 -2.49 -7.83
CA ALA A 209 12.23 -2.40 -7.14
C ALA A 209 11.94 -3.62 -6.21
N ALA A 210 12.31 -4.83 -6.60
CA ALA A 210 11.95 -6.06 -5.86
C ALA A 210 12.69 -6.16 -4.51
N VAL A 211 11.96 -6.48 -3.44
CA VAL A 211 12.53 -6.75 -2.12
C VAL A 211 12.73 -8.27 -1.93
N PRO A 212 13.93 -8.74 -1.52
CA PRO A 212 14.16 -10.16 -1.28
C PRO A 212 13.27 -10.73 -0.16
N GLY A 213 12.78 -11.96 -0.35
CA GLY A 213 11.98 -12.68 0.65
C GLY A 213 10.45 -12.49 0.55
N ILE A 214 9.98 -11.72 -0.42
CA ILE A 214 8.54 -11.52 -0.73
C ILE A 214 8.21 -12.15 -2.08
N GLU A 215 7.06 -12.82 -2.20
CA GLU A 215 6.53 -13.30 -3.49
C GLU A 215 5.71 -12.17 -4.15
N TYR A 216 6.15 -11.66 -5.30
CA TYR A 216 5.47 -10.58 -6.01
C TYR A 216 4.55 -11.13 -7.11
N THR A 217 3.35 -10.56 -7.26
CA THR A 217 2.51 -10.72 -8.45
C THR A 217 2.05 -9.35 -8.93
N THR A 218 2.28 -9.03 -10.20
CA THR A 218 1.85 -7.76 -10.81
C THR A 218 0.72 -8.03 -11.81
N ILE A 219 -0.30 -7.17 -11.82
CA ILE A 219 -1.47 -7.29 -12.69
C ILE A 219 -1.64 -5.95 -13.42
N MET A 220 -1.17 -5.91 -14.67
CA MET A 220 -1.17 -4.72 -15.52
C MET A 220 -2.29 -4.80 -16.58
N THR A 221 -2.78 -3.66 -17.08
CA THR A 221 -3.76 -3.61 -18.19
C THR A 221 -3.22 -2.80 -19.37
N LYS A 222 -3.42 -3.27 -20.60
CA LYS A 222 -2.99 -2.59 -21.83
C LYS A 222 -3.74 -1.28 -22.10
N TYR A 223 -4.80 -1.01 -21.33
CA TYR A 223 -5.64 0.19 -21.40
C TYR A 223 -5.34 1.19 -20.28
N ASP A 224 -4.24 1.03 -19.54
CA ASP A 224 -3.86 1.94 -18.47
C ASP A 224 -3.53 3.34 -19.01
N GLN A 225 -4.29 4.33 -18.56
CA GLN A 225 -4.22 5.74 -18.95
C GLN A 225 -3.46 6.61 -17.94
N LEU A 226 -3.09 6.08 -16.77
CA LEU A 226 -2.38 6.82 -15.72
C LEU A 226 -0.93 6.35 -15.55
N VAL A 227 -0.68 5.05 -15.71
CA VAL A 227 0.64 4.41 -15.74
C VAL A 227 1.08 4.27 -17.19
N THR A 228 1.86 5.23 -17.67
CA THR A 228 2.42 5.20 -19.02
C THR A 228 3.94 4.97 -18.95
N PRO A 229 4.50 3.98 -19.66
CA PRO A 229 3.81 2.85 -20.30
C PRO A 229 3.18 1.91 -19.26
N TYR A 230 2.13 1.17 -19.63
CA TYR A 230 1.44 0.23 -18.73
C TYR A 230 2.34 -0.87 -18.14
N THR A 231 3.52 -1.08 -18.74
CA THR A 231 4.56 -2.00 -18.29
C THR A 231 5.51 -1.41 -17.24
N SER A 232 5.31 -0.18 -16.77
CA SER A 232 6.09 0.43 -15.68
C SER A 232 5.98 -0.36 -14.35
N GLY A 233 4.89 -1.12 -14.20
CA GLY A 233 4.71 -2.09 -13.12
C GLY A 233 5.42 -3.43 -13.30
N HIS A 234 6.12 -3.67 -14.41
CA HIS A 234 6.81 -4.93 -14.64
C HIS A 234 8.00 -5.09 -13.69
N LEU A 235 8.15 -6.28 -13.11
CA LEU A 235 9.17 -6.57 -12.10
C LEU A 235 10.09 -7.70 -12.58
N ASP A 236 11.27 -7.34 -13.07
CA ASP A 236 12.33 -8.26 -13.50
C ASP A 236 13.04 -8.93 -12.31
N ALA A 237 12.36 -9.86 -11.63
CA ALA A 237 12.88 -10.55 -10.46
C ALA A 237 12.49 -12.05 -10.44
N PRO A 238 13.34 -12.96 -9.91
CA PRO A 238 13.07 -14.40 -9.91
C PRO A 238 11.89 -14.82 -9.01
N ASN A 239 11.46 -13.92 -8.12
CA ASN A 239 10.34 -14.03 -7.20
C ASN A 239 9.09 -13.23 -7.67
N ALA A 240 9.02 -12.87 -8.96
CA ALA A 240 7.92 -12.09 -9.52
C ALA A 240 7.13 -12.85 -10.61
N THR A 241 5.81 -12.82 -10.49
CA THR A 241 4.87 -13.24 -11.55
C THR A 241 4.25 -12.00 -12.19
N ASN A 242 4.58 -11.71 -13.45
CA ASN A 242 4.04 -10.56 -14.17
C ASN A 242 2.86 -10.97 -15.06
N ILE A 243 1.67 -10.44 -14.80
CA ILE A 243 0.42 -10.74 -15.53
C ILE A 243 -0.03 -9.48 -16.28
N VAL A 244 -0.39 -9.64 -17.55
CA VAL A 244 -1.13 -8.62 -18.30
C VAL A 244 -2.54 -9.12 -18.55
N LEU A 245 -3.55 -8.35 -18.12
CA LEU A 245 -4.96 -8.75 -18.11
C LEU A 245 -5.43 -9.26 -19.48
N GLN A 246 -5.07 -8.57 -20.56
CA GLN A 246 -5.47 -8.91 -21.93
C GLN A 246 -4.71 -10.11 -22.54
N ASP A 247 -3.66 -10.62 -21.89
CA ASP A 247 -3.02 -11.88 -22.30
C ASP A 247 -3.72 -13.10 -21.66
N VAL A 248 -4.57 -12.86 -20.65
CA VAL A 248 -5.45 -13.88 -20.04
C VAL A 248 -6.88 -13.76 -20.57
N CYS A 249 -7.42 -12.54 -20.65
CA CYS A 249 -8.75 -12.23 -21.17
C CYS A 249 -8.69 -11.13 -22.26
N PRO A 250 -8.48 -11.49 -23.54
CA PRO A 250 -8.29 -10.54 -24.64
C PRO A 250 -9.48 -9.66 -25.01
N GLN A 251 -10.63 -9.80 -24.34
CA GLN A 251 -11.82 -8.96 -24.50
C GLN A 251 -12.15 -8.18 -23.22
N ASP A 252 -11.21 -8.13 -22.28
CA ASP A 252 -11.30 -7.28 -21.09
C ASP A 252 -10.69 -5.91 -21.38
N PHE A 253 -11.51 -4.86 -21.25
CA PHE A 253 -11.16 -3.48 -21.54
C PHE A 253 -11.04 -2.60 -20.29
N SER A 254 -10.97 -3.17 -19.07
CA SER A 254 -10.76 -2.38 -17.84
C SER A 254 -9.48 -1.55 -17.93
N GLU A 255 -9.60 -0.25 -17.70
CA GLU A 255 -8.49 0.70 -17.61
C GLU A 255 -7.93 0.74 -16.17
N HIS A 256 -7.17 1.79 -15.82
CA HIS A 256 -6.43 1.89 -14.57
C HIS A 256 -7.27 1.71 -13.29
N VAL A 257 -8.50 2.22 -13.24
CA VAL A 257 -9.34 2.23 -12.04
C VAL A 257 -10.30 1.02 -12.00
N ALA A 258 -10.89 0.65 -13.13
CA ALA A 258 -11.85 -0.45 -13.22
C ALA A 258 -11.25 -1.81 -12.88
N VAL A 259 -9.94 -2.02 -13.03
CA VAL A 259 -9.27 -3.26 -12.62
C VAL A 259 -9.44 -3.56 -11.11
N ALA A 260 -9.54 -2.55 -10.24
CA ALA A 260 -9.81 -2.76 -8.81
C ALA A 260 -11.20 -3.34 -8.51
N PHE A 261 -12.13 -3.24 -9.48
CA PHE A 261 -13.51 -3.72 -9.41
C PHE A 261 -13.79 -4.89 -10.37
N ASN A 262 -12.75 -5.37 -11.07
CA ASN A 262 -12.87 -6.35 -12.14
C ASN A 262 -12.84 -7.80 -11.60
N PRO A 263 -13.76 -8.69 -12.03
CA PRO A 263 -13.83 -10.06 -11.51
C PRO A 263 -12.74 -11.01 -12.03
N HIS A 264 -12.17 -10.75 -13.21
CA HIS A 264 -11.02 -11.49 -13.71
C HIS A 264 -9.77 -11.14 -12.89
N VAL A 265 -9.56 -9.85 -12.61
CA VAL A 265 -8.50 -9.36 -11.72
C VAL A 265 -8.70 -9.88 -10.28
N GLY A 266 -9.93 -9.87 -9.76
CA GLY A 266 -10.25 -10.46 -8.46
C GLY A 266 -9.88 -11.95 -8.37
N ARG A 267 -10.08 -12.72 -9.45
CA ARG A 267 -9.61 -14.11 -9.52
C ARG A 267 -8.07 -14.21 -9.64
N MET A 268 -7.40 -13.30 -10.34
CA MET A 268 -5.94 -13.24 -10.37
C MET A 268 -5.36 -12.96 -8.97
N VAL A 269 -5.96 -12.04 -8.20
CA VAL A 269 -5.54 -11.77 -6.82
C VAL A 269 -5.74 -13.01 -5.93
N LEU A 270 -6.91 -13.65 -5.98
CA LEU A 270 -7.17 -14.88 -5.21
C LEU A 270 -6.17 -16.00 -5.53
N ASN A 271 -5.79 -16.17 -6.80
CA ASN A 271 -4.79 -17.14 -7.22
C ASN A 271 -3.35 -16.77 -6.81
N ALA A 272 -3.08 -15.48 -6.57
CA ALA A 272 -1.78 -15.02 -6.11
C ALA A 272 -1.65 -15.14 -4.58
N LEU A 273 -2.76 -14.99 -3.84
CA LEU A 273 -2.82 -15.21 -2.39
C LEU A 273 -2.84 -16.70 -2.02
N ASP A 274 -3.49 -17.55 -2.83
CA ASP A 274 -3.39 -19.01 -2.77
C ASP A 274 -2.97 -19.61 -4.13
N PRO A 275 -1.65 -19.75 -4.38
CA PRO A 275 -1.13 -20.44 -5.55
C PRO A 275 -1.39 -21.96 -5.59
N ALA A 276 -1.77 -22.58 -4.46
CA ALA A 276 -2.00 -24.03 -4.37
C ALA A 276 -3.44 -24.41 -4.74
N GLY A 277 -4.42 -23.59 -4.34
CA GLY A 277 -5.83 -23.69 -4.73
C GLY A 277 -6.20 -22.93 -6.00
N ALA A 278 -5.25 -22.28 -6.67
CA ALA A 278 -5.45 -21.40 -7.82
C ALA A 278 -6.40 -21.97 -8.90
N GLN A 279 -7.37 -21.16 -9.33
CA GLN A 279 -8.44 -21.54 -10.26
C GLN A 279 -8.35 -20.80 -11.60
N PRO A 280 -8.70 -21.41 -12.75
CA PRO A 280 -8.69 -20.71 -14.03
C PRO A 280 -9.53 -19.42 -14.02
N VAL A 281 -8.93 -18.33 -14.52
CA VAL A 281 -9.67 -17.08 -14.80
C VAL A 281 -10.68 -17.37 -15.92
N ARG A 282 -11.91 -16.85 -15.78
CA ARG A 282 -13.02 -17.11 -16.72
C ARG A 282 -13.63 -15.83 -17.29
N CYS A 283 -13.14 -15.48 -18.48
CA CYS A 283 -13.94 -14.94 -19.58
C CYS A 283 -14.32 -16.18 -20.47
#